data_AF-A0A7S3D6U9-F1
#
_entry.id   AF-A0A7S3D6U9-F1
#
_cell.length_a   1.000
_cell.length_b   1.000
_cell.length_c   1.000
_cell.angle_alpha   90.00
_cell.angle_beta   90.00
_cell.angle_gamma   90.00
#
_symmetry.space_group_name_H-M   'P 1'
#
loop_
_entity.id
_entity.type
_entity.pdbx_description
1 polymer ?
#
loop_
_entity_poly.entity_id
_entity_poly.type
_entity_poly.pdbx_seq_one_letter_code
_entity_poly.pdbx_strand_id
1 'polypeptide(L)'
;MEYFFDMKDAPTLKELFPFLDAFSSVSAEAEMRKMYDGAMGFYHAVTWTEPFIVGLGLFHIFVLIVAILIRKSVAGRLILFVVLQALVYFSETFNSYGAAHWEEFATQNYFDKQGFFAVVLFCGPLVMIGFLILALSLCEAAGLLVQVKAKQIRAEKKKEAAQATEMSDGQQGKKGKKKAKSD
;
A
#
# COMPACT_ATOMS: atom_id res chain seq x y z
N MET A 1 -36.68 -26.94 17.51
CA MET A 1 -36.50 -25.49 17.73
C MET A 1 -35.44 -24.99 16.77
N GLU A 2 -35.82 -24.76 15.51
CA GLU A 2 -34.98 -24.06 14.55
C GLU A 2 -35.26 -22.56 14.70
N TYR A 3 -34.31 -21.82 15.27
CA TYR A 3 -34.24 -20.37 15.13
C TYR A 3 -33.10 -20.07 14.16
N PHE A 4 -33.29 -20.42 12.89
CA PHE A 4 -32.48 -19.87 11.81
C PHE A 4 -33.14 -18.55 11.43
N PHE A 5 -32.67 -17.46 12.04
CA PHE A 5 -33.07 -16.10 11.68
C PHE A 5 -32.67 -15.87 10.22
N ASP A 6 -33.66 -15.84 9.32
CA ASP A 6 -33.47 -15.60 7.90
C ASP A 6 -33.01 -14.15 7.70
N MET A 7 -31.70 -13.96 7.52
CA MET A 7 -31.08 -12.65 7.29
C MET A 7 -31.46 -12.02 5.94
N LYS A 8 -32.24 -12.72 5.11
CA LYS A 8 -32.66 -12.23 3.79
C LYS A 8 -33.78 -11.19 3.85
N ASP A 9 -34.56 -11.20 4.93
CA ASP A 9 -35.69 -10.27 5.15
C ASP A 9 -35.33 -9.09 6.06
N ALA A 10 -34.07 -8.93 6.44
CA ALA A 10 -33.62 -7.80 7.25
C ALA A 10 -33.64 -6.50 6.40
N PRO A 11 -34.30 -5.41 6.85
CA PRO A 11 -34.28 -4.14 6.14
C PRO A 11 -32.82 -3.68 6.00
N THR A 12 -32.40 -3.39 4.77
CA THR A 12 -31.03 -2.89 4.55
C THR A 12 -30.86 -1.57 5.30
N LEU A 13 -29.62 -1.23 5.70
CA LEU A 13 -29.33 0.03 6.43
C LEU A 13 -29.90 1.28 5.74
N LYS A 14 -30.06 1.22 4.41
CA LYS A 14 -30.65 2.27 3.58
C LYS A 14 -32.16 2.44 3.80
N GLU A 15 -32.88 1.35 4.05
CA GLU A 15 -34.32 1.39 4.33
C GLU A 15 -34.62 1.75 5.79
N LEU A 16 -33.76 1.31 6.71
CA LEU A 16 -33.93 1.57 8.13
C LEU A 16 -33.63 3.03 8.49
N PHE A 17 -32.71 3.68 7.78
CA PHE A 17 -32.25 5.04 8.06
C PHE A 17 -31.95 5.84 6.78
N PRO A 18 -32.97 6.25 6.01
CA PRO A 18 -32.79 7.03 4.79
C PRO A 18 -32.09 8.39 5.05
N PHE A 19 -32.20 8.91 6.27
CA PHE A 19 -31.49 10.10 6.71
C PHE A 19 -29.96 9.91 6.80
N LEU A 20 -29.45 8.70 7.09
CA LEU A 20 -28.00 8.47 7.15
C LEU A 20 -27.34 8.66 5.79
N ASP A 21 -28.01 8.25 4.71
CA ASP A 21 -27.51 8.44 3.34
C ASP A 21 -27.48 9.94 3.00
N ALA A 22 -28.57 10.65 3.24
CA ALA A 22 -28.67 12.10 3.02
C ALA A 22 -27.73 12.93 3.92
N PHE A 23 -27.54 12.55 5.19
CA PHE A 23 -26.63 13.20 6.11
C PHE A 23 -25.17 12.90 5.76
N SER A 24 -24.87 11.66 5.37
CA SER A 24 -23.53 11.28 4.92
C SER A 24 -23.16 11.97 3.61
N SER A 25 -24.09 12.11 2.66
CA SER A 25 -23.86 12.80 1.40
C SER A 25 -23.76 14.30 1.58
N VAL A 26 -24.63 14.95 2.37
CA VAL A 26 -24.53 16.39 2.65
C VAL A 26 -23.25 16.74 3.41
N SER A 27 -22.86 15.93 4.41
CA SER A 27 -21.60 16.10 5.13
C SER A 27 -20.40 15.89 4.20
N ALA A 28 -20.41 14.82 3.40
CA ALA A 28 -19.35 14.54 2.44
C ALA A 28 -19.24 15.62 1.35
N GLU A 29 -20.36 16.11 0.82
CA GLU A 29 -20.39 17.19 -0.17
C GLU A 29 -19.86 18.50 0.40
N ALA A 30 -20.25 18.85 1.63
CA ALA A 30 -19.77 20.05 2.29
C ALA A 30 -18.26 20.00 2.56
N GLU A 31 -17.73 18.86 3.03
CA GLU A 31 -16.30 18.69 3.26
C GLU A 31 -15.50 18.63 1.95
N MET A 32 -16.03 17.93 0.92
CA MET A 32 -15.44 17.92 -0.42
C MET A 32 -15.36 19.32 -1.02
N ARG A 33 -16.41 20.13 -0.83
CA ARG A 33 -16.43 21.52 -1.31
C ARG A 33 -15.40 22.38 -0.61
N LYS A 34 -15.26 22.28 0.73
CA LYS A 34 -14.21 22.98 1.47
C LYS A 34 -12.81 22.57 0.98
N MET A 35 -12.60 21.28 0.76
CA MET A 35 -11.32 20.78 0.24
C MET A 35 -11.05 21.29 -1.18
N TYR A 36 -12.07 21.33 -2.04
CA TYR A 36 -11.97 21.87 -3.39
C TYR A 36 -11.67 23.37 -3.38
N ASP A 37 -12.41 24.16 -2.60
CA ASP A 37 -12.22 25.61 -2.49
C ASP A 37 -10.83 25.93 -1.94
N GLY A 38 -10.35 25.16 -0.95
CA GLY A 38 -8.98 25.27 -0.44
C GLY A 38 -7.92 24.92 -1.47
N ALA A 39 -8.10 23.82 -2.22
CA ALA A 39 -7.19 23.41 -3.28
C ALA A 39 -7.13 24.44 -4.42
N MET A 40 -8.28 24.98 -4.84
CA MET A 40 -8.36 26.03 -5.84
C MET A 40 -7.73 27.34 -5.36
N GLY A 41 -7.96 27.72 -4.10
CA GLY A 41 -7.30 28.89 -3.50
C GLY A 41 -5.78 28.76 -3.51
N PHE A 42 -5.25 27.59 -3.13
CA PHE A 42 -3.82 27.31 -3.21
C PHE A 42 -3.31 27.33 -4.66
N TYR A 43 -4.03 26.70 -5.58
CA TYR A 43 -3.64 26.66 -6.99
C TYR A 43 -3.50 28.06 -7.60
N HIS A 44 -4.40 28.97 -7.26
CA HIS A 44 -4.33 30.35 -7.74
C HIS A 44 -3.23 31.18 -7.05
N ALA A 45 -2.87 30.87 -5.81
CA ALA A 45 -1.80 31.56 -5.09
C ALA A 45 -0.41 31.15 -5.59
N VAL A 46 -0.25 29.94 -6.11
CA VAL A 46 1.02 29.42 -6.61
C VAL A 46 1.28 29.89 -8.03
N THR A 47 2.44 30.51 -8.26
CA THR A 47 2.90 30.86 -9.61
C THR A 47 3.59 29.64 -10.24
N TRP A 48 2.82 28.85 -10.99
CA TRP A 48 3.26 27.58 -11.59
C TRP A 48 4.39 27.70 -12.63
N THR A 49 4.65 28.90 -13.14
CA THR A 49 5.73 29.18 -14.10
C THR A 49 7.06 29.51 -13.44
N GLU A 50 7.10 29.64 -12.11
CA GLU A 50 8.34 29.88 -11.37
C GLU A 50 9.34 28.74 -11.60
N PRO A 51 10.61 29.03 -11.94
CA PRO A 51 11.61 28.00 -12.24
C PRO A 51 11.75 26.95 -11.13
N PHE A 52 11.69 27.37 -9.87
CA PHE A 52 11.74 26.46 -8.72
C PHE A 52 10.53 25.50 -8.66
N ILE A 53 9.32 26.00 -8.91
CA ILE A 53 8.10 25.18 -8.91
C ILE A 53 8.10 24.19 -10.08
N VAL A 54 8.54 24.64 -11.26
CA VAL A 54 8.74 23.76 -12.41
C VAL A 54 9.79 22.70 -12.10
N GLY A 55 10.91 23.08 -11.48
CA GLY A 55 11.95 22.15 -11.03
C GLY A 55 11.41 21.10 -10.05
N LEU A 56 10.54 21.50 -9.12
CA LEU A 56 9.87 20.61 -8.18
C LEU A 56 8.94 19.61 -8.90
N GLY A 57 8.18 20.08 -9.90
CA GLY A 57 7.36 19.21 -10.75
C GLY A 57 8.20 18.20 -11.53
N LEU A 58 9.31 18.64 -12.13
CA LEU A 58 10.25 17.77 -12.85
C LEU A 58 10.90 16.75 -11.92
N PHE A 59 11.23 17.13 -10.68
CA PHE A 59 11.72 16.22 -9.66
C PHE A 59 10.72 15.09 -9.39
N HIS A 60 9.43 15.38 -9.24
CA HIS A 60 8.40 14.33 -9.05
C HIS A 60 8.26 13.42 -10.26
N ILE A 61 8.30 13.97 -11.48
CA ILE A 61 8.30 13.17 -12.72
C ILE A 61 9.51 12.24 -12.76
N PHE A 62 10.69 12.75 -12.40
CA PHE A 62 11.90 11.94 -12.31
C PHE A 62 11.77 10.80 -11.29
N VAL A 63 11.26 11.09 -10.09
CA VAL A 63 11.01 10.05 -9.07
C VAL A 63 10.02 9.00 -9.58
N LEU A 64 8.96 9.39 -10.29
CA LEU A 64 8.02 8.46 -10.93
C LEU A 64 8.70 7.58 -11.98
N ILE A 65 9.55 8.15 -12.83
CA ILE A 65 10.32 7.39 -13.81
C ILE A 65 11.21 6.37 -13.10
N VAL A 66 11.95 6.79 -12.08
CA VAL A 66 12.80 5.90 -11.27
C VAL A 66 11.97 4.76 -10.65
N ALA A 67 10.79 5.08 -10.08
CA ALA A 67 9.89 4.08 -9.52
C ALA A 67 9.43 3.05 -10.57
N ILE A 68 9.09 3.51 -11.78
CA ILE A 68 8.69 2.64 -12.90
C ILE A 68 9.85 1.76 -13.35
N LEU A 69 11.06 2.29 -13.46
CA LEU A 69 12.24 1.54 -13.88
C LEU A 69 12.61 0.45 -12.86
N ILE A 70 12.51 0.76 -11.58
CA ILE A 70 12.90 -0.14 -10.48
C ILE A 70 11.79 -1.13 -10.11
N ARG A 71 10.58 -1.01 -10.67
CA ARG A 71 9.38 -1.81 -10.29
C ARG A 71 9.55 -3.33 -10.23
N LYS A 72 10.53 -3.89 -10.96
CA LYS A 72 10.81 -5.33 -11.00
C LYS A 72 11.73 -5.81 -9.87
N SER A 73 12.42 -4.91 -9.18
CA SER A 73 13.36 -5.22 -8.10
C SER A 73 12.74 -4.92 -6.74
N VAL A 74 12.52 -5.96 -5.92
CA VAL A 74 12.01 -5.80 -4.54
C VAL A 74 12.94 -4.90 -3.74
N ALA A 75 14.25 -5.18 -3.77
CA ALA A 75 15.24 -4.39 -3.04
C ALA A 75 15.25 -2.93 -3.48
N GLY A 76 15.21 -2.67 -4.79
CA GLY A 76 15.19 -1.32 -5.31
C GLY A 76 13.93 -0.54 -4.91
N ARG A 77 12.75 -1.18 -4.94
CA ARG A 77 11.50 -0.55 -4.47
C ARG A 77 11.57 -0.19 -2.99
N LEU A 78 12.12 -1.07 -2.15
CA LEU A 78 12.30 -0.81 -0.72
C LEU A 78 13.30 0.31 -0.45
N ILE A 79 14.43 0.33 -1.16
CA ILE A 79 15.42 1.42 -1.07
C ILE A 79 14.76 2.74 -1.46
N LEU A 80 14.06 2.78 -2.60
CA LEU A 80 13.36 3.97 -3.05
C LEU A 80 12.33 4.42 -2.01
N PHE A 81 11.53 3.50 -1.47
CA PHE A 81 10.58 3.81 -0.40
C PHE A 81 11.26 4.46 0.80
N VAL A 82 12.36 3.90 1.30
CA VAL A 82 13.11 4.48 2.43
C VAL A 82 13.64 5.88 2.09
N VAL A 83 14.15 6.08 0.87
CA VAL A 83 14.59 7.40 0.40
C VAL A 83 13.44 8.40 0.38
N LEU A 84 12.26 8.02 -0.12
CA LEU A 84 11.09 8.91 -0.12
C LEU A 84 10.66 9.28 1.30
N GLN A 85 10.64 8.32 2.23
CA GLN A 85 10.31 8.59 3.62
C GLN A 85 11.35 9.48 4.31
N ALA A 86 12.63 9.34 3.97
CA ALA A 86 13.67 10.23 4.47
C ALA A 86 13.45 11.68 3.97
N LEU A 87 13.11 11.86 2.68
CA LEU A 87 12.79 13.18 2.14
C LEU A 87 11.58 13.81 2.83
N VAL A 88 10.51 13.03 3.04
CA VAL A 88 9.32 13.48 3.78
C VAL A 88 9.68 13.84 5.23
N TYR A 89 10.54 13.05 5.89
CA TYR A 89 11.02 13.36 7.23
C TYR A 89 11.78 14.70 7.29
N PHE A 90 12.62 14.98 6.28
CA PHE A 90 13.37 16.24 6.19
C PHE A 90 12.54 17.41 5.63
N SER A 91 11.24 17.22 5.37
CA SER A 91 10.40 18.25 4.77
C SER A 91 10.29 19.53 5.60
N GLU A 92 10.28 19.42 6.94
CA GLU A 92 10.27 20.58 7.82
C GLU A 92 11.56 21.40 7.70
N THR A 93 12.71 20.72 7.69
CA THR A 93 14.02 21.37 7.47
C THR A 93 14.08 22.04 6.10
N PHE A 94 13.61 21.36 5.06
CA PHE A 94 13.51 21.93 3.72
C PHE A 94 12.61 23.17 3.69
N ASN A 95 11.44 23.11 4.35
CA ASN A 95 10.50 24.21 4.42
C ASN A 95 11.09 25.43 5.16
N SER A 96 11.73 25.23 6.31
CA SER A 96 12.40 26.30 7.05
C SER A 96 13.58 26.90 6.28
N TYR A 97 14.36 26.07 5.59
CA TYR A 97 15.46 26.55 4.75
C TYR A 97 14.95 27.40 3.58
N GLY A 98 13.90 26.92 2.91
CA GLY A 98 13.24 27.65 1.83
C GLY A 98 12.66 28.99 2.32
N ALA A 99 12.02 29.00 3.49
CA ALA A 99 11.51 30.23 4.10
C ALA A 99 12.59 31.27 4.40
N ALA A 100 13.83 30.85 4.63
CA ALA A 100 14.96 31.74 4.91
C ALA A 100 15.66 32.25 3.64
N HIS A 101 15.59 31.54 2.52
CA HIS A 101 16.36 31.83 1.30
C HIS A 101 15.50 31.96 0.03
N TRP A 102 14.18 32.14 0.19
CA TRP A 102 13.25 32.16 -0.95
C TRP A 102 13.62 33.20 -2.02
N GLU A 103 14.18 34.34 -1.63
CA GLU A 103 14.60 35.42 -2.54
C GLU A 103 15.65 34.98 -3.57
N GLU A 104 16.40 33.91 -3.30
CA GLU A 104 17.42 33.39 -4.21
C GLU A 104 16.82 32.63 -5.40
N PHE A 105 15.60 32.11 -5.29
CA PHE A 105 15.04 31.17 -6.26
C PHE A 105 13.54 31.35 -6.58
N ALA A 106 12.85 32.22 -5.86
CA ALA A 106 11.42 32.48 -6.03
C ALA A 106 11.13 33.98 -5.93
N THR A 107 10.11 34.43 -6.67
CA THR A 107 9.66 35.83 -6.60
C THR A 107 8.82 36.15 -5.37
N GLN A 108 8.34 35.14 -4.66
CA GLN A 108 7.55 35.26 -3.43
C GLN A 108 7.86 34.12 -2.45
N ASN A 109 7.64 34.37 -1.16
CA ASN A 109 7.84 33.35 -0.14
C ASN A 109 6.62 32.41 -0.09
N TYR A 110 6.81 31.20 -0.60
CA TYR A 110 5.81 30.15 -0.55
C TYR A 110 5.78 29.36 0.77
N PHE A 111 6.83 29.47 1.59
CA PHE A 111 7.03 28.61 2.74
C PHE A 111 6.41 29.22 3.99
N ASP A 112 5.55 28.45 4.64
CA ASP A 112 4.81 28.87 5.81
C ASP A 112 5.25 28.11 7.07
N LYS A 113 5.00 28.68 8.26
CA LYS A 113 5.38 28.05 9.54
C LYS A 113 4.67 26.72 9.80
N GLN A 114 3.50 26.51 9.20
CA GLN A 114 2.74 25.27 9.35
C GLN A 114 3.19 24.19 8.35
N GLY A 115 4.02 24.58 7.36
CA GLY A 115 4.54 23.71 6.32
C GLY A 115 3.50 23.29 5.28
N PHE A 116 2.39 24.02 5.14
CA PHE A 116 1.32 23.69 4.20
C PHE A 116 1.83 23.54 2.77
N PHE A 117 2.66 24.48 2.30
CA PHE A 117 3.27 24.40 0.98
C PHE A 117 4.10 23.13 0.80
N ALA A 118 4.98 22.82 1.76
CA ALA A 118 5.81 21.63 1.72
C ALA A 118 4.97 20.35 1.76
N VAL A 119 3.90 20.31 2.56
CA VAL A 119 2.99 19.17 2.61
C VAL A 119 2.31 18.96 1.25
N VAL A 120 1.80 20.01 0.61
CA VAL A 120 1.04 19.88 -0.63
C VAL A 120 1.93 19.61 -1.83
N LEU A 121 3.03 20.36 -2.00
CA LEU A 121 3.84 20.31 -3.22
C LEU A 121 5.08 19.43 -3.12
N PHE A 122 5.55 19.10 -1.91
CA PHE A 122 6.70 18.22 -1.71
C PHE A 122 6.26 16.87 -1.15
N CYS A 123 5.72 16.82 0.07
CA CYS A 123 5.39 15.56 0.73
C CYS A 123 4.24 14.81 0.06
N GLY A 124 3.18 15.51 -0.35
CA GLY A 124 1.96 14.90 -0.90
C GLY A 124 2.27 13.96 -2.07
N PRO A 125 2.89 14.44 -3.16
CA PRO A 125 3.29 13.59 -4.28
C PRO A 125 4.23 12.45 -3.86
N LEU A 126 5.22 12.72 -2.99
CA LEU A 126 6.16 11.70 -2.53
C LEU A 126 5.47 10.58 -1.74
N VAL A 127 4.56 10.93 -0.83
CA VAL A 127 3.77 9.99 -0.03
C VAL A 127 2.83 9.19 -0.93
N MET A 128 2.20 9.82 -1.93
CA MET A 128 1.37 9.11 -2.91
C MET A 128 2.18 8.06 -3.68
N ILE A 129 3.38 8.41 -4.14
CA ILE A 129 4.29 7.45 -4.80
C ILE A 129 4.71 6.35 -3.82
N GLY A 130 5.07 6.71 -2.59
CA GLY A 130 5.42 5.76 -1.53
C GLY A 130 4.28 4.78 -1.22
N PHE A 131 3.04 5.25 -1.19
CA PHE A 131 1.85 4.43 -0.98
C PHE A 131 1.64 3.43 -2.12
N LEU A 132 1.82 3.84 -3.38
CA LEU A 132 1.77 2.93 -4.52
C LEU A 132 2.84 1.83 -4.44
N ILE A 133 4.07 2.20 -4.09
CA ILE A 133 5.17 1.24 -3.89
C ILE A 133 4.82 0.26 -2.75
N LEU A 134 4.28 0.77 -1.65
CA LEU A 134 3.89 -0.03 -0.49
C LEU A 134 2.76 -1.01 -0.85
N ALA A 135 1.71 -0.54 -1.53
CA ALA A 135 0.58 -1.37 -1.94
C ALA A 135 1.04 -2.51 -2.86
N LEU A 136 1.85 -2.22 -3.87
CA LEU A 136 2.42 -3.23 -4.77
C LEU A 136 3.28 -4.24 -4.01
N SER A 137 4.10 -3.76 -3.08
CA SER A 137 4.97 -4.62 -2.26
C SER A 137 4.16 -5.53 -1.33
N LEU A 138 3.05 -5.05 -0.79
CA LEU A 138 2.17 -5.83 0.08
C LEU A 138 1.43 -6.92 -0.71
N CYS A 139 0.92 -6.59 -1.90
CA CYS A 139 0.32 -7.59 -2.80
C CYS A 139 1.31 -8.71 -3.16
N GLU A 140 2.55 -8.35 -3.46
CA GLU A 140 3.60 -9.33 -3.79
C GLU A 140 3.98 -10.19 -2.57
N ALA A 141 4.13 -9.57 -1.39
CA ALA A 141 4.42 -10.28 -0.15
C ALA A 141 3.31 -11.28 0.21
N ALA A 142 2.04 -10.89 0.06
CA ALA A 142 0.90 -11.79 0.28
C ALA A 142 0.96 -13.00 -0.68
N GLY A 143 1.25 -12.76 -1.97
CA GLY A 143 1.43 -13.82 -2.96
C GLY A 143 2.58 -14.79 -2.61
N LEU A 144 3.72 -14.26 -2.15
CA LEU A 144 4.86 -15.07 -1.71
C LEU A 144 4.52 -15.91 -0.48
N LEU A 145 3.82 -15.34 0.51
CA LEU A 145 3.38 -16.07 1.70
C LEU A 145 2.46 -17.25 1.34
N VAL A 146 1.51 -17.05 0.42
CA VAL A 146 0.64 -18.12 -0.08
C VAL A 146 1.45 -19.21 -0.78
N GLN A 147 2.42 -18.85 -1.63
CA GLN A 147 3.28 -19.81 -2.32
C GLN A 147 4.15 -20.62 -1.34
N VAL A 148 4.72 -19.96 -0.33
CA VAL A 148 5.52 -20.62 0.72
C VAL A 148 4.64 -21.60 1.49
N LYS A 149 3.42 -21.20 1.88
CA LYS A 149 2.47 -22.09 2.57
C LYS A 149 2.05 -23.28 1.71
N ALA A 150 1.77 -23.07 0.43
CA ALA A 150 1.43 -24.15 -0.49
C ALA A 150 2.59 -25.17 -0.63
N LYS A 151 3.84 -24.69 -0.69
CA LYS A 151 5.03 -25.55 -0.74
C LYS A 151 5.25 -26.33 0.56
N GLN A 152 5.01 -25.71 1.72
CA GLN A 152 5.09 -26.39 3.03
C GLN A 152 4.11 -27.57 3.10
N ILE A 153 2.83 -27.33 2.78
CA ILE A 153 1.78 -28.37 2.81
C ILE A 153 2.11 -29.52 1.83
N ARG A 154 2.60 -29.20 0.63
CA ARG A 154 2.99 -30.23 -0.35
C ARG A 154 4.16 -31.08 0.14
N ALA A 155 5.12 -30.47 0.84
CA ALA A 155 6.25 -31.19 1.41
C ALA A 155 5.82 -32.11 2.55
N GLU A 156 4.90 -31.68 3.41
CA GLU A 156 4.31 -32.49 4.50
C GLU A 156 3.58 -33.72 3.93
N LYS A 157 2.66 -33.52 2.98
CA LYS A 157 1.95 -34.63 2.33
C LYS A 157 2.88 -35.64 1.66
N LYS A 158 3.99 -35.18 1.06
CA LYS A 158 4.98 -36.08 0.45
C LYS A 158 5.71 -36.93 1.50
N LYS A 159 6.01 -36.36 2.68
CA LYS A 159 6.60 -37.10 3.79
C LYS A 159 5.63 -38.15 4.35
N GLU A 160 4.37 -37.80 4.53
CA GLU A 160 3.32 -38.73 4.97
C GLU A 160 3.12 -39.89 3.99
N ALA A 161 3.07 -39.60 2.68
CA ALA A 161 2.94 -40.63 1.64
C ALA A 161 4.16 -41.57 1.58
N ALA A 162 5.37 -41.04 1.79
CA ALA A 162 6.59 -41.85 1.86
C ALA A 162 6.57 -42.78 3.08
N GLN A 163 6.17 -42.29 4.26
CA GLN A 163 6.05 -43.10 5.47
C GLN A 163 4.97 -44.19 5.34
N ALA A 164 3.83 -43.89 4.71
CA ALA A 164 2.78 -44.87 4.45
C ALA A 164 3.24 -45.99 3.49
N THR A 165 4.10 -45.66 2.53
CA THR A 165 4.65 -46.64 1.57
C THR A 165 5.69 -47.55 2.23
N GLU A 166 6.58 -47.01 3.07
CA GLU A 166 7.56 -47.79 3.85
C GLU A 166 6.89 -48.76 4.84
N MET A 167 5.80 -48.34 5.49
CA MET A 167 5.02 -49.21 6.38
C MET A 167 4.32 -50.35 5.63
N SER A 168 3.80 -50.09 4.42
CA SER A 168 3.18 -51.09 3.55
C SER A 168 4.18 -52.16 3.09
N ASP A 169 5.37 -51.73 2.63
CA ASP A 169 6.40 -52.62 2.09
C ASP A 169 7.04 -53.48 3.20
N GLY A 170 7.27 -52.89 4.38
CA GLY A 170 7.75 -53.61 5.58
C GLY A 170 6.76 -54.67 6.09
N GLN A 171 5.45 -54.48 5.87
CA GLN A 171 4.42 -55.42 6.30
C GLN A 171 4.21 -56.57 5.29
N GLN A 172 4.38 -56.32 3.99
CA GLN A 172 4.42 -57.36 2.96
C GLN A 172 5.66 -58.25 3.07
N GLY A 173 6.85 -57.67 3.31
CA GLY A 173 8.09 -58.43 3.51
C GLY A 173 8.04 -59.39 4.71
N LYS A 174 7.40 -58.99 5.83
CA LYS A 174 7.18 -59.88 6.99
C LYS A 174 6.17 -60.99 6.72
N LYS A 175 5.11 -60.75 5.93
CA LYS A 175 4.11 -61.78 5.56
C LYS A 175 4.71 -62.83 4.63
N GLY A 176 5.53 -62.43 3.65
CA GLY A 176 6.23 -63.36 2.74
C GLY A 176 7.20 -64.29 3.48
N LYS A 177 7.98 -63.75 4.43
CA LYS A 177 8.93 -64.53 5.24
C LYS A 177 8.27 -65.51 6.22
N LYS A 178 7.06 -65.21 6.72
CA LYS A 178 6.29 -66.12 7.58
C LYS A 178 5.69 -67.29 6.79
N LYS A 179 5.27 -67.07 5.55
CA LYS A 179 4.71 -68.11 4.67
C LYS A 179 5.79 -69.10 4.20
N ALA A 180 6.97 -68.61 3.83
CA ALA A 180 8.10 -69.45 3.42
C ALA A 180 8.75 -70.27 4.56
N LYS A 181 8.31 -70.10 5.81
CA LYS A 181 8.81 -70.85 6.98
C LYS A 181 7.77 -71.83 7.55
N SER A 182 6.56 -71.89 6.96
CA SER A 182 5.53 -72.88 7.35
C SER A 182 5.30 -73.98 6.31
N ASP A 183 6.05 -73.96 5.20
CA ASP A 183 6.16 -75.05 4.22
C ASP A 183 7.50 -75.77 4.45
#